data_AF-A0A963QLF4-F1
#
_entry.id   AF-A0A963QLF4-F1
#
_cell.length_a   1.000
_cell.length_b   1.000
_cell.length_c   1.000
_cell.angle_alpha   90.00
_cell.angle_beta   90.00
_cell.angle_gamma   90.00
#
_symmetry.space_group_name_H-M   'P 1'
#
loop_
_entity.id
_entity.type
_entity.pdbx_description
1 polymer ?
#
loop_
_entity_poly.entity_id
_entity_poly.type
_entity_poly.pdbx_seq_one_letter_code
_entity_poly.pdbx_strand_id
1 'polypeptide(L)'
;MLWELSGDDFLVSLSLASSLSFICGWIADRIMGYAGFGVLGNWLLLLVGCYGGLFTYNHLGYRFEGELQLTIIAAFAGATVLLVLTSAAKALTRT
;
A
#
# COMPACT_ATOMS: atom_id res chain seq x y z
N MET A 1 -16.63 2.45 5.03
CA MET A 1 -15.29 2.56 4.38
C MET A 1 -14.31 3.07 5.41
N LEU A 2 -13.20 2.38 5.69
CA LEU A 2 -12.15 2.61 6.73
C LEU A 2 -12.41 3.64 7.86
N TRP A 3 -12.73 4.89 7.54
CA TRP A 3 -13.17 5.98 8.43
C TRP A 3 -14.51 5.74 9.13
N GLU A 4 -15.36 4.86 8.60
CA GLU A 4 -16.65 4.48 9.18
C GLU A 4 -16.55 3.21 10.05
N LEU A 5 -15.36 2.61 10.18
CA LEU A 5 -15.16 1.40 10.98
C LEU A 5 -15.12 1.72 12.48
N SER A 6 -15.55 0.76 13.29
CA SER A 6 -15.27 0.79 14.73
C SER A 6 -13.76 0.81 14.96
N GLY A 7 -13.32 1.40 16.08
CA GLY A 7 -11.88 1.49 16.42
C GLY A 7 -11.20 0.12 16.43
N ASP A 8 -11.90 -0.92 16.89
CA ASP A 8 -11.40 -2.29 16.92
C ASP A 8 -11.17 -2.85 15.51
N ASP A 9 -12.14 -2.67 14.61
CA ASP A 9 -12.04 -3.13 13.21
C ASP A 9 -10.92 -2.41 12.46
N PHE A 10 -10.72 -1.13 12.76
CA PHE A 10 -9.61 -0.36 12.21
C PHE A 10 -8.26 -0.93 12.66
N LEU A 11 -8.10 -1.24 13.95
CA LEU A 11 -6.87 -1.84 14.48
C LEU A 11 -6.60 -3.23 13.88
N VAL A 12 -7.63 -4.06 13.71
CA VAL A 12 -7.51 -5.35 13.04
C VAL A 12 -7.06 -5.16 11.59
N SER A 13 -7.67 -4.24 10.85
CA SER A 13 -7.26 -3.94 9.47
C SER A 13 -5.80 -3.46 9.39
N LEU A 14 -5.37 -2.64 10.35
CA LEU A 14 -4.01 -2.09 10.43
C LEU A 14 -2.98 -3.16 10.77
N SER A 15 -3.29 -4.05 11.71
CA SER A 15 -2.40 -5.17 12.05
C SER A 15 -2.20 -6.12 10.87
N LEU A 16 -3.27 -6.44 10.13
CA LEU A 16 -3.20 -7.26 8.92
C LEU A 16 -2.45 -6.56 7.79
N ALA A 17 -2.82 -5.30 7.49
CA ALA A 17 -2.18 -4.52 6.43
C ALA A 17 -0.68 -4.31 6.70
N SER A 18 -0.30 -4.02 7.95
CA SER A 18 1.10 -3.86 8.33
C SER A 18 1.91 -5.14 8.22
N SER A 19 1.37 -6.27 8.67
CA SER A 19 2.04 -7.58 8.59
C SER A 19 2.24 -8.02 7.14
N LEU A 20 1.20 -7.90 6.30
CA LEU A 20 1.28 -8.22 4.88
C LEU A 20 2.22 -7.28 4.13
N SER A 21 2.13 -5.98 4.41
CA SER A 21 3.02 -4.99 3.81
C SER A 21 4.48 -5.27 4.16
N PHE A 22 4.77 -5.82 5.35
CA PHE A 22 6.14 -6.11 5.76
C PHE A 22 6.71 -7.28 4.96
N ILE A 23 5.93 -8.35 4.81
CA ILE A 23 6.28 -9.51 3.98
C ILE A 23 6.49 -9.07 2.53
N CYS A 24 5.55 -8.30 1.97
CA CYS A 24 5.66 -7.76 0.62
C CYS A 24 6.83 -6.79 0.47
N GLY A 25 7.12 -5.95 1.47
CA GLY A 25 8.24 -5.02 1.47
C GLY A 25 9.59 -5.74 1.46
N TRP A 26 9.70 -6.85 2.20
CA TRP A 26 10.88 -7.72 2.17
C TRP A 26 11.08 -8.39 0.80
N ILE A 27 9.99 -8.90 0.20
CA ILE A 27 10.04 -9.48 -1.16
C ILE A 27 10.43 -8.40 -2.18
N ALA A 28 9.82 -7.22 -2.11
CA ALA A 28 10.10 -6.10 -3.00
C ALA A 28 11.56 -5.66 -2.90
N ASP A 29 12.15 -5.66 -1.70
CA ASP A 29 13.56 -5.33 -1.50
C ASP A 29 14.49 -6.34 -2.20
N ARG A 30 14.15 -7.62 -2.16
CA ARG A 30 14.89 -8.67 -2.87
C ARG A 30 14.78 -8.55 -4.39
N ILE A 31 13.62 -8.14 -4.91
CA ILE A 31 13.38 -7.97 -6.34
C ILE A 31 14.08 -6.69 -6.86
N MET A 32 13.98 -5.59 -6.12
CA MET A 32 14.52 -4.29 -6.56
C MET A 32 16.00 -4.11 -6.27
N GLY A 33 16.57 -4.90 -5.35
CA GLY A 33 17.98 -4.80 -4.98
C GLY A 33 18.37 -3.36 -4.61
N TYR A 34 19.42 -2.82 -5.26
CA TYR A 34 19.92 -1.46 -4.99
C TYR A 34 18.97 -0.31 -5.38
N ALA A 35 17.94 -0.59 -6.20
CA ALA A 35 16.93 0.38 -6.57
C ALA A 35 15.86 0.58 -5.47
N GLY A 36 15.72 -0.38 -4.55
CA GLY A 36 14.75 -0.33 -3.44
C GLY A 36 15.15 0.64 -2.32
N PHE A 37 14.23 0.94 -1.41
CA PHE A 37 14.47 1.76 -0.22
C PHE A 37 14.86 0.93 1.02
N GLY A 38 15.27 -0.32 0.84
CA GLY A 38 15.40 -1.28 1.93
C GLY A 38 14.05 -1.85 2.34
N VAL A 39 14.07 -2.91 3.15
CA VAL A 39 12.88 -3.58 3.67
C VAL A 39 11.91 -2.62 4.38
N LEU A 40 12.43 -1.75 5.27
CA LEU A 40 11.62 -0.81 6.05
C LEU A 40 11.00 0.31 5.18
N GLY A 41 11.75 0.83 4.22
CA GLY A 41 11.25 1.88 3.31
C GLY A 41 10.15 1.33 2.41
N ASN A 42 10.36 0.16 1.81
CA ASN A 42 9.37 -0.49 0.96
C ASN A 42 8.10 -0.86 1.76
N TRP A 43 8.26 -1.32 3.01
CA TRP A 43 7.14 -1.59 3.91
C TRP A 43 6.26 -0.35 4.15
N LEU A 44 6.87 0.78 4.52
CA LEU A 44 6.14 2.03 4.76
C LEU A 44 5.43 2.51 3.49
N LEU A 45 6.09 2.44 2.33
CA LEU A 45 5.51 2.85 1.06
C LEU A 45 4.31 1.97 0.67
N LEU A 46 4.40 0.66 0.88
CA LEU A 46 3.26 -0.25 0.64
C LEU A 46 2.10 0.04 1.59
N LEU A 47 2.38 0.26 2.87
CA LEU A 47 1.36 0.57 3.86
C LEU A 47 0.64 1.89 3.53
N VAL A 48 1.41 2.95 3.26
CA VAL A 48 0.87 4.27 2.90
C VAL A 48 0.14 4.21 1.56
N GLY A 49 0.66 3.50 0.57
CA GLY A 49 0.01 3.35 -0.73
C GLY A 49 -1.27 2.51 -0.67
N CYS A 50 -1.35 1.52 0.23
CA CYS A 50 -2.56 0.73 0.47
C CYS A 50 -3.70 1.62 0.99
N TYR A 51 -3.47 2.34 2.09
CA TYR A 51 -4.46 3.24 2.68
C TYR A 51 -4.73 4.46 1.79
N GLY A 52 -3.69 5.02 1.17
CA GLY A 52 -3.80 6.14 0.24
C GLY A 52 -4.59 5.79 -1.03
N GLY A 53 -4.40 4.58 -1.56
CA GLY A 53 -5.19 4.07 -2.68
C GLY A 53 -6.67 3.97 -2.33
N LEU A 54 -6.99 3.33 -1.21
CA LEU A 54 -8.37 3.21 -0.72
C LEU A 54 -9.00 4.58 -0.43
N PHE A 55 -8.24 5.53 0.12
CA PHE A 55 -8.70 6.91 0.32
C PHE A 55 -9.00 7.61 -1.01
N THR A 56 -8.12 7.47 -1.99
CA THR A 56 -8.27 8.11 -3.31
C THR A 56 -9.50 7.57 -4.04
N TYR A 57 -9.70 6.24 -4.05
CA TYR A 57 -10.88 5.64 -4.65
C TYR A 57 -12.17 6.04 -3.94
N ASN A 58 -12.16 6.14 -2.61
CA ASN A 58 -13.29 6.66 -1.85
C ASN A 58 -13.63 8.10 -2.26
N HIS A 59 -12.61 8.96 -2.39
CA HIS A 59 -12.82 10.36 -2.76
C HIS A 59 -13.37 10.52 -4.19
N LEU A 60 -13.04 9.58 -5.09
CA LEU A 60 -13.59 9.52 -6.45
C LEU A 60 -15.04 8.98 -6.50
N GLY A 61 -15.64 8.68 -5.35
CA GLY A 61 -17.03 8.23 -5.24
C GLY A 61 -17.23 6.71 -5.37
N TYR A 62 -16.14 5.93 -5.49
CA TYR A 62 -16.23 4.47 -5.50
C TYR A 62 -16.41 3.94 -4.08
N ARG A 63 -17.64 3.59 -3.71
CA ARG A 63 -17.92 2.88 -2.46
C ARG A 63 -17.82 1.37 -2.69
N PHE A 64 -16.80 0.74 -2.12
CA PHE A 64 -16.61 -0.70 -2.14
C PHE A 64 -17.54 -1.39 -1.12
N GLU A 65 -18.84 -1.27 -1.32
CA GLU A 65 -19.85 -1.92 -0.47
C GLU A 65 -20.06 -3.36 -0.96
N GLY A 66 -19.65 -4.35 -0.17
CA GLY A 66 -19.88 -5.78 -0.44
C GLY A 66 -18.88 -6.45 -1.39
N GLU A 67 -18.12 -5.70 -2.19
CA GLU A 67 -17.13 -6.27 -3.11
C GLU A 67 -15.72 -6.30 -2.53
N LEU A 68 -15.42 -7.39 -1.82
CA LEU A 68 -14.10 -7.67 -1.25
C LEU A 68 -13.00 -7.67 -2.32
N GLN A 69 -13.28 -8.22 -3.50
CA GLN A 69 -12.30 -8.34 -4.59
C GLN A 69 -11.80 -6.98 -5.06
N LEU A 70 -12.71 -6.03 -5.31
CA LEU A 70 -12.36 -4.68 -5.73
C LEU A 70 -11.56 -3.94 -4.66
N THR A 71 -11.90 -4.14 -3.38
CA THR A 71 -11.18 -3.53 -2.26
C THR A 71 -9.72 -4.00 -2.21
N ILE A 72 -9.50 -5.30 -2.36
CA ILE A 72 -8.15 -5.89 -2.38
C ILE A 72 -7.36 -5.37 -3.58
N ILE A 73 -7.97 -5.36 -4.78
CA ILE A 73 -7.30 -4.86 -5.99
C ILE A 73 -6.94 -3.38 -5.84
N ALA A 74 -7.84 -2.55 -5.34
CA ALA A 74 -7.59 -1.11 -5.14
C ALA A 74 -6.47 -0.86 -4.11
N ALA A 75 -6.47 -1.61 -3.00
CA ALA A 75 -5.42 -1.56 -1.99
C ALA A 75 -4.04 -1.96 -2.56
N PHE A 76 -3.97 -3.10 -3.27
CA PHE A 76 -2.74 -3.56 -3.91
C PHE A 76 -2.26 -2.64 -5.03
N ALA A 77 -3.19 -2.12 -5.84
CA ALA A 77 -2.88 -1.17 -6.91
C ALA A 77 -2.27 0.11 -6.34
N GLY A 78 -2.88 0.69 -5.31
CA GLY A 78 -2.35 1.88 -4.63
C GLY A 78 -0.95 1.65 -4.05
N ALA A 79 -0.77 0.52 -3.36
CA ALA A 79 0.53 0.14 -2.79
C ALA A 79 1.61 -0.03 -3.88
N THR A 80 1.28 -0.72 -4.97
CA THR A 80 2.21 -1.01 -6.06
C THR A 80 2.57 0.24 -6.85
N VAL A 81 1.58 1.08 -7.18
CA VAL A 81 1.80 2.34 -7.91
C VAL A 81 2.72 3.26 -7.11
N LEU A 82 2.50 3.41 -5.80
CA LEU A 82 3.31 4.28 -4.97
C LEU A 82 4.76 3.78 -4.86
N LEU A 83 4.95 2.46 -4.71
CA LEU A 83 6.28 1.84 -4.69
C LEU A 83 7.00 2.04 -6.04
N VAL A 84 6.32 1.78 -7.17
CA VAL A 84 6.90 1.94 -8.51
C VAL A 84 7.26 3.40 -8.82
N LEU A 85 6.38 4.35 -8.47
CA LEU A 85 6.64 5.78 -8.70
C LEU A 85 7.84 6.27 -7.89
N THR A 86 7.91 5.88 -6.61
CA THR A 86 9.01 6.30 -5.74
C THR A 86 10.34 5.62 -6.11
N SER A 87 10.31 4.35 -6.52
CA SER A 87 11.51 3.66 -7.01
C SER A 87 11.98 4.23 -8.35
N ALA A 88 11.05 4.56 -9.27
CA ALA A 88 11.37 5.24 -10.52
C ALA A 88 11.96 6.64 -10.27
N ALA A 89 11.36 7.43 -9.37
CA ALA A 89 11.86 8.74 -8.99
C ALA A 89 13.28 8.65 -8.39
N LYS A 90 13.55 7.64 -7.56
CA LYS A 90 14.89 7.36 -7.02
C LYS A 90 15.89 6.96 -8.10
N ALA A 91 15.46 6.16 -9.07
CA ALA A 91 16.30 5.77 -10.21
C ALA A 91 16.68 7.00 -11.06
N LEU A 92 15.74 7.92 -11.26
CA LEU A 92 15.94 9.18 -11.99
C LEU A 92 16.84 10.19 -11.23
N THR A 93 16.80 10.21 -9.90
CA THR A 93 17.62 11.15 -9.09
C THR A 93 19.03 10.64 -8.79
N ARG A 94 19.35 9.39 -9.14
CA ARG A 94 20.70 8.80 -8.99
C ARG A 94 21.59 8.92 -10.25
N THR A 95 21.19 9.72 -11.25
CA THR A 95 22.13 10.27 -12.26
C THR A 95 22.82 11.50 -11.70
#